data_AF-A0A7V6R811-F1
#
_entry.id   AF-A0A7V6R811-F1
#
_cell.length_a   1.000
_cell.length_b   1.000
_cell.length_c   1.000
_cell.angle_alpha   90.00
_cell.angle_beta   90.00
_cell.angle_gamma   90.00
#
_symmetry.space_group_name_H-M   'P 1'
#
loop_
_entity.id
_entity.type
_entity.pdbx_description
1 polymer ?
#
loop_
_entity_poly.entity_id
_entity_poly.type
_entity_poly.pdbx_seq_one_letter_code
_entity_poly.pdbx_strand_id
1 'polypeptide(L)'
;MVFPLLIMLSISFKPEASIFVKPLQLIPDEIFLGNYKVVFSNKYFARWYANTIEIVIFTLLLRGFVATLAAYAFARLRFRGRNGLFLLVLTVLMITPDTT
;
A
#
# COMPACT_ATOMS: atom_id res chain seq x y z
N MET A 1 -4.23 8.01 -15.20
CA MET A 1 -3.94 7.27 -13.95
C MET A 1 -3.72 5.77 -14.16
N VAL A 2 -4.41 5.10 -15.09
CA VAL A 2 -4.28 3.64 -15.31
C VAL A 2 -3.04 3.26 -16.14
N PHE A 3 -2.51 4.17 -16.95
CA PHE A 3 -1.38 3.91 -17.85
C PHE A 3 -0.12 3.34 -17.16
N PRO A 4 0.37 3.89 -16.01
CA PRO A 4 1.52 3.31 -15.31
C PRO A 4 1.28 1.87 -14.82
N LEU A 5 0.06 1.56 -14.38
CA LEU A 5 -0.30 0.22 -13.92
C LEU A 5 -0.27 -0.80 -15.07
N LEU A 6 -0.76 -0.41 -16.24
CA LEU A 6 -0.69 -1.25 -17.44
C LEU A 6 0.75 -1.49 -17.89
N ILE A 7 1.61 -0.47 -17.78
CA ILE A 7 3.05 -0.62 -18.07
C ILE A 7 3.74 -1.55 -17.08
N MET A 8 3.48 -1.42 -15.77
CA MET A 8 4.03 -2.33 -14.76
C MET A 8 3.60 -3.77 -15.01
N LEU A 9 2.33 -3.98 -15.37
CA LEU A 9 1.81 -5.30 -15.71
C LEU A 9 2.44 -5.84 -17.01
N SER A 10 2.69 -5.00 -18.01
CA SER A 10 3.42 -5.42 -19.22
C SER A 10 4.85 -5.84 -18.90
N ILE A 11 5.56 -5.06 -18.09
CA ILE A 11 6.95 -5.30 -17.69
C ILE A 11 7.10 -6.60 -16.90
N SER A 12 6.11 -6.98 -16.07
CA SER A 12 6.19 -8.24 -15.31
C SER A 12 6.25 -9.48 -16.19
N PHE A 13 5.77 -9.39 -17.44
CA PHE A 13 5.84 -10.45 -18.45
C PHE A 13 6.99 -10.30 -19.46
N LYS A 14 7.95 -9.39 -19.24
CA LYS A 14 9.11 -9.21 -20.14
C LYS A 14 10.41 -9.73 -19.54
N PRO A 15 11.34 -10.28 -20.35
CA PRO A 15 12.72 -10.52 -19.92
C PRO A 15 13.42 -9.20 -19.57
N GLU A 16 14.34 -9.22 -18.61
CA GLU A 16 15.08 -8.03 -18.16
C GLU A 16 15.76 -7.25 -19.30
N ALA A 17 16.33 -7.98 -20.27
CA ALA A 17 16.98 -7.39 -21.44
C ALA A 17 16.03 -6.54 -22.31
N SER A 18 14.74 -6.90 -22.38
CA SER A 18 13.75 -6.23 -23.22
C SER A 18 13.17 -4.96 -22.56
N ILE A 19 13.36 -4.78 -21.25
CA ILE A 19 12.83 -3.63 -20.50
C ILE A 19 13.52 -2.33 -20.94
N PHE A 20 14.84 -2.36 -21.16
CA PHE A 20 15.64 -1.20 -21.52
C PHE A 20 15.54 -0.80 -23.01
N VAL A 21 15.15 -1.73 -23.87
CA VAL A 21 15.05 -1.50 -25.33
C VAL A 21 13.71 -0.85 -25.69
N LYS A 22 12.61 -1.30 -25.08
CA LYS A 22 11.25 -0.76 -25.31
C LYS A 22 10.48 -0.57 -23.99
N PRO A 23 10.82 0.48 -23.21
CA PRO A 23 10.25 0.68 -21.88
C PRO A 23 8.74 1.00 -21.89
N LEU A 24 8.23 1.64 -22.95
CA LEU A 24 6.82 2.06 -23.06
C LEU A 24 5.93 1.10 -23.87
N GLN A 25 6.42 -0.09 -24.21
CA GLN A 25 5.63 -1.06 -24.97
C GLN A 25 4.61 -1.76 -24.05
N LEU A 26 3.31 -1.57 -24.32
CA LEU A 26 2.22 -2.13 -23.53
C LEU A 26 1.99 -3.63 -23.78
N ILE A 27 2.09 -4.07 -25.04
CA ILE A 27 1.90 -5.48 -25.40
C ILE A 27 3.30 -6.09 -25.63
N PRO A 28 3.73 -7.06 -24.80
CA PRO A 28 5.00 -7.76 -25.00
C PRO A 28 5.02 -8.49 -26.35
N ASP A 29 6.18 -8.52 -27.01
CA ASP A 29 6.37 -9.34 -28.22
C ASP A 29 6.32 -10.84 -27.88
N GLU A 30 6.78 -11.22 -26.68
CA GLU A 30 6.70 -12.57 -26.12
C GLU A 30 6.30 -12.52 -24.65
N ILE A 31 5.49 -13.48 -24.19
CA ILE A 31 5.09 -13.60 -22.79
C ILE A 31 6.16 -14.40 -22.03
N PHE A 32 6.92 -13.73 -21.17
CA PHE A 32 7.97 -14.33 -20.35
C PHE A 32 7.50 -14.53 -18.91
N LEU A 33 7.36 -15.79 -18.49
CA LEU A 33 6.94 -16.17 -17.13
C LEU A 33 8.13 -16.45 -16.18
N GLY A 34 9.37 -16.27 -16.64
CA GLY A 34 10.56 -16.54 -15.82
C GLY A 34 10.65 -15.67 -14.56
N ASN A 35 10.20 -14.42 -14.64
CA ASN A 35 10.17 -13.49 -13.51
C ASN A 35 9.35 -14.05 -12.33
N TYR A 36 8.18 -14.63 -12.61
CA TYR A 36 7.35 -15.24 -11.59
C TYR A 36 8.02 -16.48 -10.99
N LYS A 37 8.66 -17.33 -11.81
CA LYS A 37 9.41 -18.49 -11.30
C LYS A 37 10.52 -18.06 -10.35
N VAL A 38 11.26 -16.99 -10.66
CA VAL A 38 12.30 -16.45 -9.78
C VAL A 38 11.72 -16.00 -8.44
N VAL A 39 10.62 -15.27 -8.45
CA VAL A 39 9.94 -14.82 -7.22
C VAL A 39 9.44 -15.99 -6.38
N PHE A 40 8.77 -16.98 -6.98
CA PHE A 40 8.24 -18.14 -6.26
C PHE A 40 9.32 -19.13 -5.83
N SER A 41 10.48 -19.15 -6.48
CA SER A 41 11.65 -19.94 -6.05
C SER A 41 12.38 -19.30 -4.85
N ASN A 42 12.12 -18.01 -4.56
CA ASN A 42 12.70 -17.35 -3.41
C ASN A 42 12.02 -17.83 -2.12
N LYS A 43 12.78 -18.58 -1.30
CA LYS A 43 12.32 -19.14 -0.01
C LYS A 43 11.75 -18.08 0.95
N TYR A 44 12.19 -16.83 0.84
CA TYR A 44 11.75 -15.75 1.73
C TYR A 44 10.50 -15.01 1.23
N PHE A 45 10.13 -15.14 -0.05
CA PHE A 45 9.02 -14.40 -0.64
C PHE A 45 7.70 -14.66 0.09
N ALA A 46 7.36 -15.94 0.31
CA ALA A 46 6.14 -16.30 1.04
C ALA A 46 6.12 -15.74 2.47
N ARG A 47 7.28 -15.71 3.15
CA ARG A 47 7.40 -15.14 4.50
C ARG A 47 7.22 -13.63 4.50
N TRP A 48 7.82 -12.91 3.56
CA TRP A 48 7.63 -11.46 3.44
C TRP A 48 6.17 -11.10 3.16
N TYR A 49 5.52 -11.86 2.29
CA TYR A 49 4.10 -11.68 1.99
C TYR A 49 3.21 -11.95 3.22
N ALA A 50 3.47 -13.05 3.94
CA ALA A 50 2.74 -13.40 5.16
C ALA A 50 2.92 -12.35 6.27
N ASN A 51 4.16 -11.89 6.51
CA ASN A 51 4.44 -10.83 7.49
C ASN A 51 3.65 -9.55 7.17
N THR A 52 3.56 -9.19 5.89
CA THR A 52 2.80 -8.00 5.46
C THR A 52 1.32 -8.15 5.76
N ILE A 53 0.74 -9.31 5.41
CA ILE A 53 -0.66 -9.62 5.69
C ILE A 53 -0.94 -9.55 7.20
N GLU A 54 -0.08 -10.15 8.02
CA GLU A 54 -0.22 -10.15 9.47
C GLU A 54 -0.25 -8.73 10.03
N ILE A 55 0.73 -7.90 9.65
CA ILE A 55 0.80 -6.49 10.08
C ILE A 55 -0.45 -5.73 9.64
N VAL A 56 -0.91 -5.91 8.39
CA VAL A 56 -2.09 -5.21 7.86
C VAL A 56 -3.34 -5.58 8.63
N ILE A 57 -3.55 -6.88 8.93
CA ILE A 57 -4.73 -7.35 9.66
C ILE A 57 -4.75 -6.75 11.06
N PHE A 58 -3.65 -6.86 11.83
CA PHE A 58 -3.60 -6.29 13.17
C PHE A 58 -3.77 -4.78 13.16
N THR A 59 -3.11 -4.10 12.23
CA THR A 59 -3.19 -2.65 12.08
C THR A 59 -4.62 -2.21 11.77
N LEU A 60 -5.31 -2.88 10.85
CA LEU A 60 -6.67 -2.55 10.48
C LEU A 60 -7.64 -2.74 11.64
N LEU A 61 -7.53 -3.86 12.36
CA LEU A 61 -8.41 -4.17 13.50
C LEU A 61 -8.19 -3.18 14.65
N LEU A 62 -6.95 -3.00 15.10
CA LEU A 62 -6.61 -2.14 16.23
C LEU A 62 -6.89 -0.67 15.90
N ARG A 63 -6.39 -0.17 14.77
CA ARG A 63 -6.59 1.24 14.39
C ARG A 63 -8.06 1.51 14.08
N GLY A 64 -8.75 0.61 13.37
CA GLY A 64 -10.17 0.75 13.07
C GLY A 64 -11.03 0.79 14.34
N PHE A 65 -10.77 -0.11 15.29
CA PHE A 65 -11.47 -0.13 16.57
C PHE A 65 -11.27 1.17 17.37
N VAL A 66 -10.02 1.62 17.52
CA VAL A 66 -9.73 2.86 18.27
C VAL A 66 -10.28 4.09 17.53
N ALA A 67 -10.12 4.17 16.22
CA ALA A 67 -10.57 5.29 15.41
C ALA A 67 -12.10 5.43 15.42
N THR A 68 -12.83 4.32 15.37
CA THR A 68 -14.30 4.33 15.42
C THR A 68 -14.82 4.79 16.79
N LEU A 69 -14.22 4.34 17.88
CA LEU A 69 -14.52 4.82 19.24
C LEU A 69 -14.26 6.33 19.38
N ALA A 70 -13.10 6.79 18.90
CA ALA A 70 -12.74 8.21 18.93
C ALA A 70 -13.73 9.04 18.09
N ALA A 71 -14.04 8.60 16.87
CA ALA A 71 -15.01 9.25 15.99
C ALA A 71 -16.39 9.35 16.66
N TYR A 72 -16.85 8.28 17.32
CA TYR A 72 -18.11 8.29 18.07
C TYR A 72 -18.10 9.33 19.20
N ALA A 73 -17.02 9.39 19.99
CA ALA A 73 -16.88 10.36 21.06
C ALA A 73 -16.91 11.80 20.54
N PHE A 74 -16.23 12.10 19.44
CA PHE A 74 -16.27 13.43 18.81
C PHE A 74 -17.63 13.76 18.18
N ALA A 75 -18.35 12.78 17.64
CA ALA A 75 -19.62 12.99 16.95
C ALA A 75 -20.82 13.12 17.89
N ARG A 76 -20.89 12.33 18.97
CA ARG A 76 -22.06 12.23 19.84
C ARG A 76 -21.88 12.83 21.24
N LEU A 77 -20.67 12.83 21.78
CA LEU A 77 -20.42 13.30 23.15
C LEU A 77 -20.03 14.78 23.18
N ARG A 78 -20.55 15.53 24.15
CA ARG A 78 -20.14 16.90 24.45
C ARG A 78 -19.30 16.88 25.72
N PHE A 79 -17.98 16.94 25.56
CA PHE A 79 -17.01 16.93 26.67
C PHE A 79 -16.14 18.19 26.67
N ARG A 80 -15.61 18.54 27.85
CA ARG A 80 -14.78 19.74 28.04
C ARG A 80 -13.40 19.50 27.39
N GLY A 81 -12.97 20.41 26.51
CA GLY A 81 -11.70 20.28 25.75
C GLY A 81 -11.82 19.70 24.33
N ARG A 82 -13.04 19.35 23.86
CA ARG A 82 -13.30 18.78 22.52
C ARG A 82 -12.65 19.55 21.37
N ASN A 83 -12.74 20.88 21.37
CA ASN A 83 -12.20 21.71 20.28
C ASN A 83 -10.66 21.69 20.24
N GLY A 84 -10.00 21.66 21.40
CA GLY A 84 -8.53 21.57 21.47
C GLY A 84 -8.02 20.22 20.97
N LEU A 85 -8.66 19.12 21.39
CA LEU A 85 -8.32 17.79 20.89
C LEU A 85 -8.62 17.63 19.39
N PHE A 86 -9.69 18.25 18.89
CA PHE A 86 -9.99 18.26 17.46
C PHE A 86 -8.92 19.00 16.65
N LEU A 87 -8.47 20.17 17.11
CA LEU A 87 -7.35 20.90 16.50
C LEU A 87 -6.04 20.08 16.52
N LEU A 88 -5.78 19.35 17.60
CA LEU A 88 -4.61 18.46 17.68
C LEU A 88 -4.68 17.36 16.62
N VAL A 89 -5.83 16.69 16.48
CA VAL A 89 -6.05 15.68 15.43
C VAL A 89 -5.83 16.27 14.03
N LEU A 90 -6.36 17.46 13.76
CA LEU A 90 -6.13 18.15 12.49
C LEU A 90 -4.64 18.44 12.25
N THR A 91 -3.93 18.89 13.29
CA THR A 91 -2.49 19.17 13.21
C THR A 91 -1.71 17.89 12.85
N VAL A 92 -2.04 16.77 13.47
CA VAL A 92 -1.40 15.47 13.18
C VAL A 92 -1.72 14.99 11.76
N LEU A 93 -2.92 15.27 11.23
CA LEU A 93 -3.27 14.94 9.83
C LEU A 93 -2.59 15.87 8.81
N MET A 94 -2.29 17.11 9.19
CA MET A 94 -1.62 18.10 8.34
C MET A 94 -0.11 17.92 8.30
N ILE A 95 0.49 17.44 9.39
CA ILE A 95 1.88 16.99 9.38
C ILE A 95 1.91 15.72 8.53
N THR A 96 2.29 15.89 7.26
CA THR A 96 2.52 14.77 6.36
C THR A 96 3.54 13.84 7.02
N PRO A 97 3.21 12.55 7.25
CA PRO A 97 4.23 11.59 7.62
C PRO A 97 5.20 11.52 6.44
N ASP A 98 6.46 11.85 6.70
CA ASP A 98 7.48 11.94 5.66
C ASP A 98 7.46 10.67 4.80
N THR A 99 7.26 10.88 3.51
CA THR A 99 7.18 9.85 2.47
C THR A 99 8.45 9.00 2.49
N THR A 100 8.33 7.78 3.01
CA THR A 100 9.24 6.68 2.65
C THR A 100 8.68 5.98 1.41
#